data_AF-A0A0G0LPM5-F1
#
_entry.id   AF-A0A0G0LPM5-F1
#
_cell.length_a   1.000
_cell.length_b   1.000
_cell.length_c   1.000
_cell.angle_alpha   90.00
_cell.angle_beta   90.00
_cell.angle_gamma   90.00
#
_symmetry.space_group_name_H-M   'P 1'
#
loop_
_entity.id
_entity.type
_entity.pdbx_description
1 polymer ?
#
loop_
_entity_poly.entity_id
_entity_poly.type
_entity_poly.pdbx_seq_one_letter_code
_entity_poly.pdbx_strand_id
1 'polypeptide(L)' 'MKGHLDALSKMIKEDRSCTCLLDQSMAIQSSLKSLDTLIIEKYLKSDVVDQFRSNKENAIKEFLAVFKRKQSRITL' A
#
# COMPACT_ATOMS: atom_id res chain seq x y z
N MET A 1 0.97 -1.71 -12.04
CA MET A 1 1.91 -0.79 -11.35
C MET A 1 3.12 -0.39 -12.21
N LYS A 2 3.98 -1.33 -12.63
CA LYS A 2 5.19 -1.04 -13.43
C LYS A 2 4.91 -0.14 -14.64
N GLY A 3 3.88 -0.45 -15.42
CA GLY A 3 3.49 0.40 -16.56
C GLY A 3 3.12 1.85 -16.21
N HIS A 4 2.56 2.11 -15.02
CA HIS A 4 2.28 3.48 -14.59
C HIS A 4 3.56 4.25 -14.24
N LEU A 5 4.53 3.58 -13.62
CA LEU A 5 5.85 4.14 -13.31
C LEU A 5 6.64 4.44 -14.58
N ASP A 6 6.63 3.51 -15.54
CA ASP A 6 7.29 3.67 -16.83
C ASP A 6 6.66 4.84 -17.60
N ALA A 7 5.33 4.94 -17.60
CA ALA A 7 4.62 6.07 -18.21
C ALA A 7 4.95 7.40 -17.53
N LEU A 8 4.99 7.47 -16.20
CA LEU A 8 5.37 8.69 -15.49
C LEU A 8 6.79 9.14 -15.84
N SER A 9 7.75 8.20 -15.86
CA SER A 9 9.13 8.48 -16.26
C SER A 9 9.21 9.04 -17.69
N LYS A 10 8.43 8.48 -18.62
CA LYS A 10 8.32 9.00 -19.99
C LYS A 10 7.71 10.40 -20.03
N MET A 11 6.62 10.65 -19.30
CA MET A 11 5.94 11.95 -19.26
C MET A 11 6.85 13.07 -18.72
N ILE A 12 7.72 12.77 -17.75
CA ILE A 12 8.72 13.73 -17.25
C ILE A 12 9.72 14.08 -18.36
N LYS A 13 10.23 13.08 -19.11
CA LYS A 13 11.17 13.32 -20.21
C LYS A 13 10.56 14.10 -21.37
N GLU A 14 9.26 13.98 -21.55
CA GLU A 14 8.48 14.70 -22.58
C GLU A 14 7.99 16.08 -22.11
N ASP A 15 8.41 16.53 -20.93
CA ASP A 15 8.05 17.82 -20.33
C ASP A 15 6.51 18.07 -20.31
N ARG A 16 5.77 17.00 -19.98
CA ARG A 16 4.30 17.07 -19.87
C ARG A 16 3.88 18.00 -18.74
N SER A 17 2.69 18.59 -18.85
CA SER A 17 2.17 19.52 -17.86
C SER A 17 2.17 18.91 -16.45
N CYS A 18 2.42 19.77 -15.44
CA CYS A 18 2.40 19.37 -14.04
C CYS A 18 1.09 18.69 -13.64
N THR A 19 -0.04 19.12 -14.20
CA THR A 19 -1.36 18.50 -13.98
C THR A 19 -1.37 17.03 -14.41
N CYS A 20 -0.88 16.71 -15.62
CA CYS A 20 -0.78 15.33 -16.08
C CYS A 20 0.17 14.49 -15.23
N LEU A 21 1.30 15.06 -14.79
CA LEU A 21 2.24 14.37 -13.89
C LEU A 21 1.60 14.07 -12.53
N LEU A 22 0.83 15.01 -11.99
CA LEU A 22 0.07 14.83 -10.74
C LEU A 22 -1.00 13.74 -10.89
N ASP A 23 -1.79 13.76 -11.97
CA ASP A 23 -2.81 12.75 -12.22
C ASP A 23 -2.20 11.34 -12.28
N GLN A 24 -1.08 11.19 -12.98
CA GLN A 24 -0.38 9.90 -13.10
C GLN A 24 0.25 9.47 -11.77
N SER A 25 0.80 10.40 -11.00
CA SER A 25 1.29 10.14 -9.64
C SER A 25 0.17 9.64 -8.71
N MET A 26 -0.99 10.30 -8.76
CA MET A 26 -2.17 9.89 -7.99
C MET A 26 -2.69 8.51 -8.41
N ALA A 27 -2.65 8.16 -9.70
CA ALA A 27 -3.00 6.82 -10.17
C ALA A 27 -2.06 5.73 -9.61
N ILE A 28 -0.76 6.01 -9.50
CA ILE A 28 0.22 5.12 -8.87
C ILE A 28 -0.10 4.95 -7.38
N GLN A 29 -0.35 6.05 -6.67
CA GLN A 29 -0.70 6.01 -5.24
C GLN A 29 -1.99 5.21 -5.00
N SER A 30 -3.01 5.38 -5.84
CA SER A 30 -4.26 4.62 -5.77
C SER A 30 -4.02 3.12 -5.96
N SER A 31 -3.19 2.76 -6.95
CA SER A 31 -2.81 1.36 -7.20
C SER A 31 -2.07 0.73 -6.01
N LEU A 32 -1.17 1.49 -5.36
CA LEU A 32 -0.48 1.06 -4.14
C LEU A 32 -1.44 0.84 -2.98
N LYS A 33 -2.41 1.74 -2.77
CA LYS A 33 -3.43 1.58 -1.71
C LYS A 33 -4.26 0.31 -1.90
N SER A 34 -4.64 -0.01 -3.13
CA SER A 34 -5.36 -1.24 -3.46
C SER A 34 -4.50 -2.49 -3.21
N LEU A 35 -3.22 -2.45 -3.60
CA LEU A 35 -2.28 -3.54 -3.34
C LEU A 35 -2.03 -3.75 -1.84
N ASP A 36 -1.81 -2.68 -1.07
CA ASP A 36 -1.62 -2.73 0.38
C ASP A 36 -2.82 -3.41 1.06
N THR A 37 -4.04 -3.14 0.60
CA THR A 37 -5.26 -3.77 1.13
C THR A 37 -5.26 -5.28 0.91
N LEU A 38 -4.90 -5.75 -0.29
CA LEU A 38 -4.81 -7.18 -0.60
C LEU A 38 -3.71 -7.88 0.19
N ILE A 39 -2.55 -7.24 0.36
CA ILE A 39 -1.42 -7.79 1.14
C ILE A 39 -1.84 -7.96 2.60
N ILE A 40 -2.47 -6.93 3.19
CA ILE A 40 -2.95 -6.98 4.58
C ILE A 40 -4.00 -8.09 4.72
N GLU A 41 -4.97 -8.19 3.80
CA GLU A 41 -5.98 -9.24 3.85
C GLU A 41 -5.36 -10.64 3.87
N LYS A 42 -4.39 -10.89 2.98
CA LYS A 42 -3.69 -12.17 2.92
C LYS A 42 -2.96 -12.47 4.23
N TYR A 43 -2.19 -11.49 4.73
CA TYR A 43 -1.43 -11.62 5.97
C TYR A 43 -2.35 -11.91 7.18
N LEU A 44 -3.49 -11.23 7.27
CA LEU A 44 -4.46 -11.49 8.33
C LEU A 44 -5.05 -12.91 8.24
N LYS A 45 -5.31 -13.40 7.03
CA LYS A 45 -5.88 -14.74 6.80
C LYS A 45 -4.90 -15.89 7.01
N SER A 46 -3.60 -15.71 6.77
CA SER A 46 -2.60 -16.75 6.99
C SER A 46 -1.99 -16.67 8.39
N ASP A 47 -1.24 -15.61 8.66
CA ASP A 47 -0.26 -15.62 9.75
C ASP A 47 -0.93 -15.30 11.08
N VAL A 48 -1.91 -14.39 11.05
CA VAL A 48 -2.56 -13.88 12.26
C VAL A 48 -3.66 -14.84 12.75
N VAL A 49 -4.43 -15.48 11.86
CA VAL A 49 -5.47 -16.45 12.24
C VAL A 49 -4.88 -17.66 12.94
N ASP A 50 -3.77 -18.19 12.44
CA ASP A 50 -3.09 -19.34 13.06
C ASP A 50 -2.47 -18.97 14.41
N GLN A 51 -1.91 -17.77 14.54
CA GLN A 51 -1.41 -17.25 15.81
C GLN A 51 -2.52 -16.99 16.83
N PHE A 52 -3.73 -16.57 16.43
CA PHE A 52 -4.83 -16.41 17.39
C PHE A 52 -5.23 -17.71 18.09
N ARG A 53 -4.91 -18.86 17.50
CA ARG A 53 -5.17 -20.19 18.08
C ARG A 53 -4.08 -20.62 19.07
N SER A 54 -2.84 -20.21 18.88
CA SER A 54 -1.68 -20.67 19.65
C SER A 54 -1.08 -19.62 20.59
N ASN A 55 -1.09 -18.33 20.22
CA ASN A 55 -0.50 -17.23 20.97
C ASN A 55 -1.24 -15.90 20.73
N LYS A 56 -2.35 -15.73 21.45
CA LYS A 56 -3.27 -14.59 21.30
C LYS A 56 -2.62 -13.23 21.54
N GLU A 57 -1.73 -13.08 22.52
CA GLU A 57 -1.12 -11.78 22.82
C GLU A 57 -0.21 -11.31 21.68
N ASN A 58 0.56 -12.22 21.09
CA ASN A 58 1.40 -11.89 19.94
C ASN A 58 0.56 -11.53 18.71
N ALA A 59 -0.52 -12.28 18.43
CA ALA A 59 -1.44 -11.97 17.35
C ALA A 59 -2.03 -10.54 17.46
N ILE A 60 -2.44 -10.14 18.67
CA ILE A 60 -2.96 -8.77 18.93
C ILE A 60 -1.87 -7.73 18.70
N LYS A 61 -0.64 -7.95 19.19
CA LYS A 61 0.49 -7.03 18.99
C LYS A 61 0.81 -6.86 17.50
N GLU A 62 0.87 -7.95 16.74
CA GLU A 62 1.19 -7.94 15.30
C GLU A 62 0.10 -7.22 14.49
N PHE A 63 -1.17 -7.51 14.81
CA PHE A 63 -2.31 -6.81 14.22
C PHE A 63 -2.24 -5.29 14.45
N LEU A 64 -2.02 -4.86 15.69
CA LEU A 64 -1.88 -3.45 16.04
C LEU A 64 -0.68 -2.79 15.34
N ALA A 65 0.43 -3.52 15.15
CA ALA A 65 1.60 -3.02 14.44
C ALA A 65 1.33 -2.81 12.94
N VAL A 66 0.57 -3.71 12.28
CA VAL A 66 0.14 -3.52 10.88
C VAL A 66 -0.83 -2.34 10.76
N PHE A 67 -1.79 -2.23 11.69
CA PHE A 67 -2.76 -1.15 11.69
C PHE A 67 -2.10 0.24 11.84
N LYS A 68 -1.17 0.39 12.79
CA LYS A 68 -0.39 1.63 12.98
C LYS A 68 0.39 2.03 11.72
N ARG A 69 1.06 1.06 11.06
CA ARG A 69 1.81 1.30 9.81
C ARG A 69 0.93 1.85 8.69
N LYS A 70 -0.30 1.34 8.56
CA LYS A 70 -1.29 1.85 7.59
C LYS A 70 -1.71 3.29 7.92
N GLN A 71 -1.94 3.59 9.20
CA GLN A 71 -2.39 4.91 9.65
C GLN A 71 -1.34 6.00 9.42
N SER A 72 -0.05 5.72 9.69
CA SER A 72 1.05 6.66 9.48
C SER A 72 1.26 7.08 8.01
N ARG A 73 0.74 6.32 7.03
CA ARG A 73 0.80 6.66 5.60
C ARG A 73 -0.37 7.53 5.11
N ILE A 74 -1.41 7.72 5.93
CA ILE A 74 -2.57 8.56 5.60
C ILE A 74 -2.30 10.03 5.99
N THR A 75 -1.28 10.27 6.82
CA THR A 75 -0.86 11.60 7.26
C THR A 75 0.37 12.07 6.50
N LEU A 76 0.22 12.37 5.21
CA LEU A 76 1.18 13.14 4.39
C LEU A 76 0.40 13.86 3.30
#